data_AF-A0A969XVU2-F1
#
_entry.id   AF-A0A969XVU2-F1
#
_cell.length_a   1.000
_cell.length_b   1.000
_cell.length_c   1.000
_cell.angle_alpha   90.00
_cell.angle_beta   90.00
_cell.angle_gamma   90.00
#
_symmetry.space_group_name_H-M   'P 1'
#
loop_
_entity.id
_entity.type
_entity.pdbx_description
1 polymer ?
#
loop_
_entity_poly.entity_id
_entity_poly.type
_entity_poly.pdbx_seq_one_letter_code
_entity_poly.pdbx_strand_id
1 'polypeptide(L)'
;MEASPFSILNLTPGRYSPERVDAQYRAVCRRIRRDGGPDRRRRLDDALIAHAMLRSPAGQAMLIRRFSRDAAERPRRRAMAVPRPHPAPRAAAPAAGEAARPARPDVHSRFARMVYDRMEGGLLRMTARQELMLMARGLGIDPFKANLVIAEVLHEVRRGRRVVGPGVGAVATVPADPPAGRYGLRVALAVAAAVVLDALVLLWLTGAGG
;
A
#
# COMPACT_ATOMS: atom_id res chain seq x y z
N MET A 1 -3.50 9.23 8.68
CA MET A 1 -4.06 10.53 8.23
C MET A 1 -3.20 10.99 7.08
N GLU A 2 -3.77 11.20 5.90
CA GLU A 2 -3.03 11.78 4.78
C GLU A 2 -2.61 13.22 5.14
N ALA A 3 -1.37 13.59 4.83
CA ALA A 3 -0.89 14.94 5.06
C ALA A 3 -1.61 15.92 4.13
N SER A 4 -2.05 17.06 4.67
CA SER A 4 -2.64 18.13 3.88
C SER A 4 -1.65 18.63 2.82
N PRO A 5 -2.10 18.98 1.59
CA PRO A 5 -1.26 19.70 0.63
C PRO A 5 -0.61 20.97 1.20
N PHE A 6 -1.32 21.70 2.08
CA PHE A 6 -0.76 22.86 2.77
C PHE A 6 0.38 22.43 3.72
N SER A 7 0.18 21.38 4.51
CA SER A 7 1.20 20.87 5.43
C SER A 7 2.42 20.30 4.71
N ILE A 8 2.24 19.63 3.56
CA ILE A 8 3.33 19.12 2.72
C ILE A 8 4.24 20.27 2.27
N LEU A 9 3.67 21.41 1.92
CA LEU A 9 4.43 22.62 1.56
C LEU A 9 4.78 23.52 2.75
N ASN A 10 4.50 23.13 4.00
CA ASN A 10 4.67 23.99 5.20
C ASN A 10 3.96 25.35 5.08
N LEU A 11 2.75 25.36 4.52
CA LEU A 11 1.87 26.52 4.43
C LEU A 11 0.70 26.37 5.40
N THR A 12 0.16 27.49 5.86
CA THR A 12 -1.13 27.50 6.58
C THR A 12 -2.27 27.36 5.58
N PRO A 13 -3.45 26.84 5.95
CA PRO A 13 -4.59 26.85 5.04
C PRO A 13 -5.01 28.28 4.70
N GLY A 14 -4.96 28.65 3.42
CA GLY A 14 -5.22 30.03 2.98
C GLY A 14 -5.07 30.21 1.47
N ARG A 15 -5.27 31.46 1.00
CA ARG A 15 -5.04 31.83 -0.39
C ARG A 15 -3.62 32.36 -0.57
N TYR A 16 -2.95 31.93 -1.64
CA TYR A 16 -1.58 32.30 -1.94
C TYR A 16 -1.42 32.66 -3.41
N SER A 17 -0.50 33.59 -3.70
CA SER A 17 -0.09 33.84 -5.08
C SER A 17 0.68 32.63 -5.64
N PRO A 18 0.59 32.34 -6.96
CA PRO A 18 1.36 31.27 -7.58
C PRO A 18 2.87 31.36 -7.31
N GLU A 19 3.42 32.57 -7.29
CA GLU A 19 4.83 32.85 -7.01
C GLU A 19 5.25 32.39 -5.61
N ARG A 20 4.42 32.64 -4.60
CA ARG A 20 4.69 32.21 -3.22
C ARG A 20 4.63 30.68 -3.10
N VAL A 21 3.70 30.04 -3.81
CA VAL A 21 3.60 28.57 -3.86
C VAL A 21 4.83 27.97 -4.55
N ASP A 22 5.29 28.56 -5.67
CA ASP A 22 6.49 28.14 -6.40
C ASP A 22 7.77 28.30 -5.55
N ALA A 23 7.92 29.41 -4.83
CA ALA A 23 9.04 29.64 -3.92
C ALA A 23 9.08 28.58 -2.81
N GLN A 24 7.93 28.30 -2.20
CA GLN A 24 7.82 27.33 -1.12
C GLN A 24 8.07 25.88 -1.60
N TYR A 25 7.53 25.51 -2.76
CA TYR A 25 7.79 24.20 -3.37
C TYR A 25 9.27 23.97 -3.64
N ARG A 26 9.99 24.97 -4.19
CA ARG A 26 11.44 24.90 -4.39
C ARG A 26 12.20 24.74 -3.08
N ALA A 27 11.80 25.44 -2.02
CA ALA A 27 12.41 25.29 -0.69
C ALA A 27 12.23 23.87 -0.13
N VAL A 28 11.02 23.31 -0.22
CA VAL A 28 10.73 21.94 0.22
C VAL A 28 11.50 20.91 -0.59
N CYS A 29 11.58 21.05 -1.91
CA CYS A 29 12.38 20.16 -2.76
C CYS A 29 13.87 20.17 -2.38
N ARG A 30 14.44 21.34 -2.12
CA ARG A 30 15.85 21.46 -1.66
C ARG A 30 16.06 20.72 -0.35
N ARG A 31 15.13 20.87 0.61
CA ARG A 31 15.18 20.17 1.89
C ARG A 31 15.10 18.65 1.71
N ILE A 32 14.13 18.14 0.96
CA ILE A 32 13.97 16.70 0.71
C ILE A 32 15.21 16.10 0.04
N ARG A 33 15.82 16.83 -0.90
CA ARG A 33 17.06 16.38 -1.57
C ARG A 33 18.26 16.35 -0.62
N ARG A 34 18.33 17.29 0.33
CA ARG A 34 19.38 17.35 1.35
C ARG A 34 19.22 16.25 2.41
N ASP A 35 18.00 15.98 2.86
CA ASP A 35 17.72 15.03 3.93
C ASP A 35 17.96 13.56 3.50
N GLY A 36 17.84 13.25 2.20
CA GLY A 36 18.02 11.88 1.69
C GLY A 36 16.97 10.88 2.20
N GLY A 37 17.33 9.61 2.27
CA GLY A 37 16.51 8.53 2.85
C GLY A 37 15.67 7.70 1.86
N PRO A 38 15.18 6.53 2.30
CA PRO A 38 14.46 5.58 1.44
C PRO A 38 13.13 6.14 0.89
N ASP A 39 12.48 7.05 1.63
CA ASP A 39 11.20 7.66 1.24
C ASP A 39 11.34 8.92 0.37
N ARG A 40 12.57 9.28 -0.05
CA ARG A 40 12.84 10.53 -0.78
C ARG A 40 11.96 10.70 -2.01
N ARG A 41 11.82 9.65 -2.83
CA ARG A 41 11.03 9.70 -4.07
C ARG A 41 9.56 10.00 -3.78
N ARG A 42 8.98 9.26 -2.83
CA ARG A 42 7.59 9.44 -2.39
C ARG A 42 7.33 10.86 -1.89
N ARG A 43 8.24 11.42 -1.08
CA ARG A 43 8.11 12.80 -0.57
C ARG A 43 8.18 13.85 -1.67
N LEU A 44 8.96 13.63 -2.74
CA LEU A 44 9.00 14.52 -3.90
C LEU A 44 7.71 14.44 -4.71
N ASP A 45 7.17 13.23 -4.91
CA ASP A 45 5.90 13.04 -5.61
C ASP A 45 4.73 13.71 -4.85
N ASP A 46 4.67 13.52 -3.53
CA ASP A 46 3.68 14.19 -2.67
C ASP A 46 3.79 15.72 -2.75
N ALA A 47 5.02 16.27 -2.78
CA ALA A 47 5.25 17.70 -2.92
C ALA A 47 4.83 18.25 -4.30
N LEU A 48 5.04 17.48 -5.37
CA LEU A 48 4.63 17.84 -6.72
C LEU A 48 3.10 17.89 -6.84
N ILE A 49 2.40 16.90 -6.29
CA ILE A 49 0.93 16.88 -6.27
C ILE A 49 0.39 18.07 -5.48
N ALA A 50 0.97 18.34 -4.29
CA ALA A 50 0.57 19.49 -3.48
C ALA A 50 0.79 20.83 -4.19
N HIS A 51 1.92 20.96 -4.91
CA HIS A 51 2.23 22.13 -5.73
C HIS A 51 1.20 22.33 -6.86
N ALA A 52 0.89 21.28 -7.62
CA ALA A 52 -0.10 21.36 -8.70
C ALA A 52 -1.49 21.80 -8.20
N MET A 53 -1.93 21.28 -7.06
CA MET A 53 -3.20 21.67 -6.45
C MET A 53 -3.19 23.13 -5.97
N LEU A 54 -2.11 23.56 -5.32
CA LEU A 54 -2.02 24.89 -4.71
C LEU A 54 -1.62 26.00 -5.70
N ARG A 55 -1.06 25.68 -6.86
CA ARG A 55 -0.73 26.69 -7.88
C ARG A 55 -1.97 27.33 -8.51
N SER A 56 -3.08 26.59 -8.58
CA SER A 56 -4.34 27.09 -9.17
C SER A 56 -5.26 27.73 -8.09
N PRO A 57 -5.87 28.90 -8.36
CA PRO A 57 -6.84 29.50 -7.44
C PRO A 57 -8.05 28.59 -7.16
N ALA A 58 -8.50 27.84 -8.18
CA ALA A 58 -9.59 26.89 -8.04
C ALA A 58 -9.22 25.71 -7.11
N GLY A 59 -8.01 25.16 -7.25
CA GLY A 59 -7.51 24.10 -6.38
C GLY A 59 -7.34 24.57 -4.93
N GLN A 60 -6.86 25.79 -4.71
CA GLN A 60 -6.82 26.40 -3.37
C GLN A 60 -8.22 26.54 -2.77
N ALA A 61 -9.19 27.06 -3.52
CA ALA A 61 -10.56 27.24 -3.05
C ALA A 61 -11.22 25.90 -2.67
N MET A 62 -11.01 24.86 -3.48
CA MET A 62 -11.48 23.50 -3.19
C MET A 62 -10.89 22.96 -1.89
N LEU A 63 -9.58 23.08 -1.70
CA LEU A 63 -8.91 22.60 -0.49
C LEU A 63 -9.35 23.37 0.75
N ILE A 64 -9.48 24.71 0.68
CA ILE A 64 -9.99 25.52 1.79
C ILE A 64 -11.39 25.06 2.20
N ARG A 65 -12.31 24.86 1.24
CA ARG A 65 -13.66 24.35 1.52
C ARG A 65 -13.63 22.98 2.20
N ARG A 66 -12.77 22.08 1.74
CA ARG A 66 -12.58 20.76 2.36
C ARG A 66 -12.07 20.88 3.80
N PHE A 67 -11.05 21.72 4.03
CA PHE A 67 -10.53 21.98 5.38
C PHE A 67 -11.57 22.58 6.32
N SER A 68 -12.36 23.53 5.85
CA SER A 68 -13.45 24.13 6.63
C SER A 68 -14.52 23.10 6.99
N ARG A 69 -14.88 22.20 6.06
CA ARG A 69 -15.84 21.12 6.32
C ARG A 69 -15.30 20.14 7.37
N ASP A 70 -14.06 19.69 7.22
CA ASP A 70 -13.43 18.77 8.17
C ASP A 70 -13.29 19.41 9.55
N ALA A 71 -12.95 20.70 9.62
CA ALA A 71 -12.87 21.46 10.88
C ALA A 71 -14.24 21.58 11.57
N ALA A 72 -15.32 21.79 10.81
CA ALA A 72 -16.68 21.83 11.33
C ALA A 72 -17.21 20.46 11.75
N GLU A 73 -16.77 19.37 11.11
CA GLU A 73 -17.18 18.01 11.46
C GLU A 73 -16.49 17.48 12.72
N ARG A 74 -15.25 17.88 13.02
CA ARG A 74 -14.52 17.42 14.20
C ARG A 74 -15.27 17.57 15.53
N PRO A 75 -15.84 18.74 15.88
CA PRO A 75 -16.60 18.87 17.12
C PRO A 75 -17.87 18.01 17.10
N ARG A 76 -18.54 17.85 15.95
CA ARG A 76 -19.70 16.95 15.82
C ARG A 76 -19.30 15.50 16.04
N ARG A 77 -18.21 15.04 15.42
CA ARG A 77 -17.67 13.69 15.63
C ARG A 77 -17.24 13.47 17.07
N ARG A 78 -16.69 14.49 17.73
CA ARG A 78 -16.31 14.43 19.15
C ARG A 78 -17.53 14.40 20.08
N ALA A 79 -18.59 15.12 19.74
CA ALA A 79 -19.86 15.10 20.49
C ALA A 79 -20.64 13.79 20.26
N MET A 80 -20.61 13.24 19.04
CA MET A 80 -21.25 11.96 18.69
C MET A 80 -20.41 10.74 19.08
N ALA A 81 -19.10 10.92 19.29
CA ALA A 81 -18.30 10.00 20.05
C ALA A 81 -18.72 10.12 21.52
N VAL A 82 -19.95 9.66 21.81
CA VAL A 82 -20.36 9.26 23.15
C VAL A 82 -19.19 8.45 23.68
N PRO A 83 -18.61 8.82 24.84
CA PRO A 83 -17.61 7.99 25.48
C PRO A 83 -18.29 6.64 25.67
N ARG A 84 -18.01 5.69 24.77
CA ARG A 84 -18.43 4.32 25.00
C ARG A 84 -17.76 3.99 26.32
N PRO A 85 -18.52 3.66 27.38
CA PRO A 85 -17.92 3.28 28.63
C PRO A 85 -16.88 2.23 28.26
N HIS A 86 -15.60 2.55 28.49
CA HIS A 86 -14.56 1.56 28.32
C HIS A 86 -15.05 0.39 29.16
N PRO A 87 -15.34 -0.79 28.57
CA PRO A 87 -15.70 -1.93 29.37
C PRO A 87 -14.57 -2.05 30.39
N ALA A 88 -14.92 -1.97 31.67
CA ALA A 88 -13.95 -2.05 32.75
C ALA A 88 -13.01 -3.22 32.41
N PRO A 89 -11.68 -3.05 32.54
CA PRO A 89 -10.73 -4.10 32.21
C PRO A 89 -11.18 -5.37 32.91
N ARG A 90 -11.78 -6.29 32.14
CA ARG A 90 -12.31 -7.53 32.65
C ARG A 90 -11.08 -8.25 33.16
N ALA A 91 -10.96 -8.33 34.49
CA ALA A 91 -9.85 -9.01 35.14
C ALA A 91 -9.62 -10.32 34.40
N ALA A 92 -8.43 -10.43 33.79
CA ALA A 92 -8.07 -11.57 32.97
C ALA A 92 -8.13 -12.80 33.86
N ALA A 93 -9.23 -13.54 33.76
CA ALA A 93 -9.29 -14.88 34.31
C ALA A 93 -8.16 -15.68 33.64
N PRO A 94 -7.28 -16.34 34.40
CA PRO A 94 -6.25 -17.19 33.84
C PRO A 94 -6.94 -18.29 33.04
N ALA A 95 -6.78 -18.26 31.72
CA ALA A 95 -7.25 -19.30 30.81
C ALA A 95 -6.41 -20.57 31.03
N ALA A 96 -6.76 -21.31 32.09
CA ALA A 96 -6.24 -22.63 32.34
C ALA A 96 -6.98 -23.62 31.43
N GLY A 97 -6.24 -24.23 30.51
CA GLY A 97 -6.54 -25.58 30.01
C GLY A 97 -7.59 -25.70 28.90
N GLU A 98 -7.44 -24.99 27.78
CA GLU A 98 -8.03 -25.46 26.52
C GLU A 98 -7.04 -26.43 25.86
N ALA A 99 -7.10 -27.69 26.29
CA ALA A 99 -6.30 -28.78 25.75
C ALA A 99 -6.51 -28.90 24.24
N ALA A 100 -5.39 -29.03 23.53
CA ALA A 100 -5.27 -29.12 22.08
C ALA A 100 -6.22 -30.15 21.46
N ARG A 101 -7.42 -29.72 21.07
CA ARG A 101 -8.16 -30.39 19.99
C ARG A 101 -7.35 -30.19 18.71
N PRO A 102 -7.11 -31.24 17.90
CA PRO A 102 -6.48 -31.08 16.59
C PRO A 102 -7.35 -30.11 15.78
N ALA A 103 -6.84 -28.90 15.58
CA ALA A 103 -7.56 -27.82 14.96
C ALA A 103 -7.92 -28.25 13.54
N ARG A 104 -9.21 -28.45 13.27
CA ARG A 104 -9.71 -28.48 11.89
C ARG A 104 -9.10 -27.27 11.18
N PRO A 105 -8.52 -27.43 9.97
CA PRO A 105 -7.88 -26.33 9.28
C PRO A 105 -8.88 -25.18 9.17
N ASP A 106 -8.60 -24.11 9.92
CA ASP A 106 -9.52 -23.00 10.11
C ASP A 106 -9.78 -22.36 8.75
N VAL A 107 -11.06 -22.12 8.44
CA VAL A 107 -11.50 -21.50 7.17
C VAL A 107 -10.77 -20.18 6.95
N HIS A 108 -10.46 -19.45 8.02
CA HIS A 108 -9.65 -18.24 7.98
C HIS A 108 -8.21 -18.47 7.47
N SER A 109 -7.54 -19.53 7.93
CA SER A 109 -6.17 -19.86 7.51
C SER A 109 -6.11 -20.21 6.02
N ARG A 110 -7.13 -20.91 5.50
CA ARG A 110 -7.25 -21.23 4.08
C ARG A 110 -7.47 -19.96 3.25
N PHE A 111 -8.36 -19.08 3.70
CA PHE A 111 -8.62 -17.81 3.03
C PHE A 111 -7.40 -16.90 3.04
N ALA A 112 -6.69 -16.77 4.16
CA ALA A 112 -5.46 -15.99 4.26
C ALA A 112 -4.39 -16.46 3.27
N ARG A 113 -4.22 -17.78 3.10
CA ARG A 113 -3.31 -18.34 2.09
C ARG A 113 -3.73 -17.97 0.66
N MET A 114 -5.02 -18.07 0.33
CA MET A 114 -5.53 -17.63 -0.98
C MET A 114 -5.28 -16.14 -1.24
N VAL A 115 -5.44 -15.28 -0.22
CA VAL A 115 -5.11 -13.86 -0.35
C VAL A 115 -3.63 -13.69 -0.65
N TYR A 116 -2.75 -14.37 0.09
CA TYR A 116 -1.30 -14.31 -0.09
C TYR A 116 -0.87 -14.74 -1.50
N ASP A 117 -1.41 -15.85 -2.00
CA ASP A 117 -1.07 -16.40 -3.33
C ASP A 117 -1.54 -15.49 -4.49
N ARG A 118 -2.59 -14.68 -4.26
CA ARG A 118 -3.11 -13.71 -5.24
C ARG A 118 -2.36 -12.37 -5.23
N MET A 119 -1.48 -12.14 -4.26
CA MET A 119 -0.71 -10.90 -4.16
C MET A 119 0.49 -10.92 -5.11
N GLU A 120 0.67 -9.83 -5.85
CA GLU A 120 1.81 -9.63 -6.74
C GLU A 120 2.68 -8.51 -6.18
N GLY A 121 3.93 -8.82 -5.82
CA GLY A 121 4.87 -7.81 -5.32
C GLY A 121 4.39 -7.07 -4.06
N GLY A 122 3.60 -7.73 -3.20
CA GLY A 122 3.07 -7.12 -1.98
C GLY A 122 1.85 -6.21 -2.19
N LEU A 123 1.32 -6.15 -3.41
CA LEU A 123 0.12 -5.40 -3.76
C LEU A 123 -1.00 -6.36 -4.17
N LEU A 124 -2.21 -6.05 -3.72
CA LEU A 124 -3.42 -6.75 -4.15
C LEU A 124 -4.16 -5.88 -5.17
N ARG A 125 -4.27 -6.35 -6.41
CA ARG A 125 -5.01 -5.66 -7.47
C ARG A 125 -6.51 -5.63 -7.16
N MET A 126 -7.23 -4.63 -7.68
CA MET A 126 -8.66 -4.47 -7.43
C MET A 126 -9.48 -5.65 -7.96
N THR A 127 -9.14 -6.17 -9.15
CA THR A 127 -9.78 -7.36 -9.74
C THR A 127 -9.57 -8.60 -8.86
N ALA A 128 -8.33 -8.85 -8.43
CA ALA A 128 -8.01 -9.92 -7.49
C ALA A 128 -8.77 -9.81 -6.16
N ARG A 129 -8.96 -8.58 -5.65
CA ARG A 129 -9.77 -8.33 -4.46
C ARG A 129 -11.23 -8.72 -4.66
N GLN A 130 -11.83 -8.40 -5.81
CA GLN A 130 -13.22 -8.79 -6.11
C GLN A 130 -13.39 -10.30 -6.19
N GLU A 131 -12.46 -11.01 -6.84
CA GLU A 131 -12.45 -12.47 -6.90
C GLU A 131 -12.33 -13.10 -5.50
N LEU A 132 -11.43 -12.59 -4.66
CA LEU A 132 -11.28 -13.06 -3.28
C LEU A 132 -12.57 -12.84 -2.46
N MET A 133 -13.28 -11.74 -2.68
CA MET A 133 -14.58 -11.51 -2.03
C MET A 133 -15.65 -12.51 -2.49
N LEU A 134 -15.65 -12.91 -3.76
CA LEU A 134 -16.54 -13.96 -4.27
C LEU A 134 -16.18 -15.32 -3.67
N MET A 135 -14.89 -15.66 -3.60
CA MET A 135 -14.42 -16.90 -2.97
C MET A 135 -14.75 -16.94 -1.47
N ALA A 136 -14.57 -15.82 -0.77
CA ALA A 136 -14.94 -15.69 0.65
C ALA A 136 -16.42 -16.01 0.90
N ARG A 137 -17.32 -15.49 0.04
CA ARG A 137 -18.75 -15.82 0.12
C ARG A 137 -19.02 -17.30 -0.10
N GLY A 138 -18.33 -17.92 -1.07
CA GLY A 138 -18.41 -19.37 -1.30
C GLY A 138 -17.93 -20.22 -0.11
N LEU A 139 -17.05 -19.66 0.72
CA LEU A 139 -16.55 -20.27 1.96
C LEU A 139 -17.40 -19.95 3.20
N GLY A 140 -18.50 -19.19 3.03
CA GLY A 140 -19.34 -18.74 4.15
C GLY A 140 -18.66 -17.68 5.03
N ILE A 141 -17.62 -17.01 4.53
CA ILE A 141 -16.94 -15.92 5.25
C ILE A 141 -17.70 -14.62 5.00
N ASP A 142 -18.14 -14.00 6.08
CA ASP A 142 -18.77 -12.68 6.04
C ASP A 142 -17.87 -11.63 5.34
N PRO A 143 -18.43 -10.72 4.52
CA PRO A 143 -17.66 -9.71 3.80
C PRO A 143 -16.77 -8.83 4.69
N PHE A 144 -17.20 -8.50 5.90
CA PHE A 144 -16.39 -7.73 6.84
C PHE A 144 -15.20 -8.55 7.34
N LYS A 145 -15.43 -9.81 7.73
CA LYS A 145 -14.35 -10.73 8.14
C LYS A 145 -13.34 -10.98 7.01
N ALA A 146 -13.80 -11.15 5.78
CA ALA A 146 -12.93 -11.32 4.62
C ALA A 146 -12.02 -10.08 4.40
N ASN A 147 -12.59 -8.88 4.50
CA ASN A 147 -11.81 -7.65 4.41
C ASN A 147 -10.78 -7.52 5.55
N LEU A 148 -11.12 -7.98 6.75
CA LEU A 148 -10.20 -7.99 7.88
C LEU A 148 -8.99 -8.90 7.62
N VAL A 149 -9.23 -10.13 7.15
CA VAL A 149 -8.15 -11.08 6.79
C VAL A 149 -7.28 -10.52 5.67
N ILE A 150 -7.89 -9.90 4.64
CA ILE A 150 -7.12 -9.25 3.56
C ILE A 150 -6.22 -8.15 4.11
N ALA A 151 -6.73 -7.31 5.01
CA ALA A 151 -5.97 -6.22 5.62
C ALA A 151 -4.82 -6.74 6.48
N GLU A 152 -5.04 -7.80 7.25
CA GLU A 152 -4.03 -8.46 8.07
C GLU A 152 -2.89 -9.03 7.22
N VAL A 153 -3.23 -9.79 6.17
CA VAL A 153 -2.23 -10.34 5.23
C VAL A 153 -1.44 -9.21 4.55
N LEU A 154 -2.11 -8.15 4.07
CA LEU A 154 -1.43 -6.99 3.49
C LEU A 154 -0.48 -6.30 4.48
N HIS A 155 -0.89 -6.19 5.74
CA HIS A 155 -0.10 -5.57 6.79
C HIS A 155 1.15 -6.39 7.11
N GLU A 156 1.02 -7.71 7.20
CA GLU A 156 2.16 -8.61 7.42
C GLU A 156 3.13 -8.60 6.24
N VAL A 157 2.62 -8.64 5.01
CA VAL A 157 3.47 -8.55 3.80
C VAL A 157 4.21 -7.21 3.74
N ARG A 158 3.55 -6.09 4.07
CA ARG A 158 4.20 -4.77 4.17
C ARG A 158 5.30 -4.71 5.23
N ARG A 159 5.16 -5.49 6.30
CA ARG A 159 6.18 -5.64 7.34
C ARG A 159 7.30 -6.61 6.95
N GLY A 160 7.26 -7.17 5.74
CA GLY A 160 8.20 -8.20 5.29
C GLY A 160 8.02 -9.55 5.99
N ARG A 161 6.91 -9.76 6.69
CA ARG A 161 6.60 -11.02 7.37
C ARG A 161 5.76 -11.91 6.45
N ARG A 162 6.10 -13.19 6.38
CA ARG A 162 5.32 -14.18 5.62
C ARG A 162 4.30 -14.87 6.53
N VAL A 163 3.07 -15.01 6.04
CA VAL A 163 1.95 -15.65 6.74
C VAL A 163 2.09 -17.17 6.57
N VAL A 164 2.45 -17.89 7.63
CA VAL A 164 2.44 -19.35 7.68
C VAL A 164 1.31 -19.77 8.63
N GLY A 165 0.35 -20.56 8.16
CA GLY A 165 -0.72 -21.11 9.01
C GLY A 165 -0.61 -22.63 9.18
N PRO A 166 -1.39 -23.26 10.10
CA PRO A 166 -2.14 -22.71 11.24
C PRO A 166 -1.64 -23.26 12.60
N GLY A 167 -1.56 -22.41 13.64
CA GLY A 167 -1.37 -22.82 15.04
C GLY A 167 -0.11 -22.34 15.77
N VAL A 168 0.70 -21.44 15.23
CA VAL A 168 2.08 -21.25 15.71
C VAL A 168 2.33 -19.83 16.24
N GLY A 169 2.29 -19.69 17.57
CA GLY A 169 2.91 -18.60 18.33
C GLY A 169 4.44 -18.67 18.35
N ALA A 170 5.08 -19.12 17.26
CA ALA A 170 6.52 -19.23 17.15
C ALA A 170 6.96 -18.79 15.74
N VAL A 171 7.62 -17.64 15.72
CA VAL A 171 8.21 -17.01 14.55
C VAL A 171 9.39 -17.87 14.10
N ALA A 172 9.21 -18.67 13.05
CA ALA A 172 10.33 -19.24 12.31
C ALA A 172 10.80 -18.19 11.29
N THR A 173 11.91 -17.51 11.58
CA THR A 173 12.63 -16.68 10.62
C THR A 173 13.25 -17.57 9.55
N VAL A 174 12.56 -17.70 8.41
CA VAL A 174 13.16 -18.21 7.17
C VAL A 174 13.83 -17.04 6.45
N PRO A 175 15.06 -17.19 5.93
CA PRO A 175 15.85 -16.08 5.39
C PRO A 175 15.16 -15.40 4.20
N ALA A 176 15.47 -14.11 4.09
CA ALA A 176 14.99 -13.21 3.06
C ALA A 176 15.39 -13.67 1.65
N ASP A 177 14.55 -13.24 0.71
CA ASP A 177 14.63 -13.34 -0.75
C ASP A 177 14.29 -14.68 -1.45
N PRO A 178 13.24 -14.72 -2.31
CA PRO A 178 13.27 -15.65 -3.43
C PRO A 178 14.41 -15.22 -4.37
N PRO A 179 15.21 -16.14 -4.92
CA PRO A 179 16.34 -15.79 -5.75
C PRO A 179 15.85 -15.00 -6.98
N ALA A 180 16.22 -13.72 -7.03
CA ALA A 180 16.03 -12.83 -8.19
C ALA A 180 16.64 -13.37 -9.50
N GLY A 181 17.40 -14.49 -9.44
CA GLY A 181 18.10 -15.09 -10.57
C GLY A 181 17.20 -15.62 -11.70
N ARG A 182 15.99 -16.14 -11.42
CA ARG A 182 15.16 -16.75 -12.48
C ARG A 182 14.43 -15.73 -13.36
N TYR A 183 14.07 -14.56 -12.81
CA TYR A 183 13.49 -13.48 -13.61
C TYR A 183 14.55 -12.78 -14.46
N GLY A 184 15.75 -12.56 -13.91
CA GLY A 184 16.89 -12.02 -14.66
C GLY A 184 17.26 -12.90 -15.86
N LEU A 185 17.30 -14.22 -15.68
CA LEU A 185 17.61 -15.15 -16.78
C LEU A 185 16.57 -15.08 -17.91
N ARG A 186 15.28 -15.05 -17.59
CA ARG A 186 14.22 -14.97 -18.61
C ARG A 186 14.26 -13.67 -19.40
N VAL A 187 14.51 -12.55 -18.72
CA VAL A 187 14.66 -11.23 -19.38
C VAL A 187 15.92 -11.22 -20.25
N ALA A 188 17.04 -11.72 -19.76
CA ALA A 188 18.28 -11.82 -20.54
C ALA A 188 18.10 -12.68 -21.80
N LEU A 189 17.39 -13.81 -21.68
CA LEU A 189 17.12 -14.71 -22.81
C LEU A 189 16.18 -14.08 -23.85
N ALA A 190 15.18 -13.31 -23.40
CA ALA A 190 14.31 -12.55 -24.29
C ALA A 190 15.06 -11.44 -25.04
N VAL A 191 15.95 -10.71 -24.36
CA VAL A 191 16.79 -9.68 -24.99
C VAL A 191 17.77 -10.31 -25.99
N ALA A 192 18.42 -11.41 -25.63
CA ALA A 192 19.33 -12.12 -26.52
C ALA A 192 18.61 -12.64 -27.78
N ALA A 193 17.41 -13.21 -27.62
CA ALA A 193 16.60 -13.66 -28.74
C ALA A 193 16.21 -12.52 -29.69
N ALA A 194 15.84 -11.35 -29.14
CA ALA A 194 15.53 -10.16 -29.95
C ALA A 194 16.74 -9.69 -30.77
N VAL A 195 17.92 -9.62 -30.15
CA VAL A 195 19.17 -9.20 -30.84
C VAL A 195 19.56 -10.17 -31.95
N VAL A 196 19.44 -11.48 -31.72
CA VAL A 196 19.71 -12.49 -32.75
C VAL A 196 18.74 -12.37 -33.92
N LEU A 197 17.46 -12.11 -33.64
CA LEU A 197 16.45 -11.93 -34.67
C LEU A 197 16.73 -10.68 -35.52
N ASP A 198 17.06 -9.56 -34.88
CA ASP A 198 17.42 -8.31 -35.57
C ASP A 198 18.66 -8.48 -36.45
N ALA A 199 19.70 -9.18 -35.97
CA ALA A 199 20.90 -9.47 -36.75
C ALA A 199 20.60 -10.33 -37.98
N LEU A 200 19.70 -11.30 -37.85
CA LEU A 200 19.31 -12.20 -38.95
C LEU A 200 18.50 -11.46 -40.03
N VAL A 201 17.63 -10.53 -39.62
CA VAL A 201 16.90 -9.64 -40.54
C VAL A 201 17.86 -8.73 -41.29
N LEU A 202 18.84 -8.12 -40.60
CA LEU A 202 19.85 -7.27 -41.23
C LEU A 202 20.71 -8.05 -42.23
N LEU A 203 21.12 -9.27 -41.90
CA LEU A 203 21.90 -10.12 -42.80
C LEU A 203 21.10 -10.51 -44.05
N TRP A 204 19.81 -10.80 -43.90
CA TRP A 204 18.93 -11.13 -45.03
C TRP A 204 18.76 -9.94 -45.98
N LEU A 205 18.59 -8.74 -45.42
CA LEU A 205 18.44 -7.51 -46.20
C LEU A 205 19.73 -7.13 -46.96
N THR A 206 20.91 -7.38 -46.41
CA THR A 206 22.18 -7.06 -47.07
C THR A 206 22.64 -8.14 -48.05
N GLY A 207 22.29 -9.41 -47.79
CA GLY A 207 22.67 -10.54 -48.65
C GLY A 207 21.79 -10.74 -49.89
N ALA A 208 20.55 -10.27 -49.89
CA ALA A 208 19.60 -10.47 -51.00
C ALA A 208 19.74 -9.45 -52.16
N GLY A 209 20.69 -8.51 -52.07
CA GLY A 209 20.89 -7.43 -53.06
C GLY A 209 22.15 -7.57 -53.93
N GLY A 210 22.83 -8.71 -53.90
CA GLY A 210 24.07 -9.00 -54.66
C GLY A 210 23.88 -9.95 -55.82
#